data_AF-A0A7V9ZQT5-F1
#
_entry.id   AF-A0A7V9ZQT5-F1
#
_cell.length_a   1.000
_cell.length_b   1.000
_cell.length_c   1.000
_cell.angle_alpha   90.00
_cell.angle_beta   90.00
_cell.angle_gamma   90.00
#
_symmetry.space_group_name_H-M   'P 1'
#
loop_
_entity.id
_entity.type
_entity.pdbx_description
1 polymer ?
#
loop_
_entity_poly.entity_id
_entity_poly.type
_entity_poly.pdbx_seq_one_letter_code
_entity_poly.pdbx_strand_id
1 'polypeptide(L)'
;MSELITENAPPAGLAIEEKNSLDARLKEFRSLSAEIVDLFYTQTLSPDTISTPAEVCEAFSSMILRHWDLCCIVIYLRDEDGHLRESAIHSHEHFDEAKARAVGEQFASAVERKGSEIQAWLDENNDEEVGDAEKLLRGKLEETGLHAGVAVPIHARGILV
;
A
#
# COMPACT_ATOMS: atom_id res chain seq x y z
N MET A 1 38.49 16.40 -40.48
CA MET A 1 37.18 16.68 -39.89
C MET A 1 37.00 15.70 -38.75
N SER A 2 37.25 16.14 -37.52
CA SER A 2 37.03 15.35 -36.30
C SER A 2 35.82 15.96 -35.61
N GLU A 3 34.71 15.23 -35.59
CA GLU A 3 33.56 15.59 -34.78
C GLU A 3 33.81 15.11 -33.34
N LEU A 4 33.75 16.08 -32.41
CA LEU A 4 33.76 15.85 -30.98
C LEU A 4 32.44 15.15 -30.59
N ILE A 5 32.56 13.98 -29.99
CA ILE A 5 31.49 13.38 -29.19
C ILE A 5 31.49 14.13 -27.86
N THR A 6 30.60 15.11 -27.72
CA THR A 6 30.22 15.64 -26.40
C THR A 6 29.36 14.58 -25.73
N GLU A 7 29.95 13.83 -24.80
CA GLU A 7 29.20 13.07 -23.80
C GLU A 7 28.29 14.05 -23.05
N ASN A 8 26.97 13.91 -23.26
CA ASN A 8 25.97 14.49 -22.38
C ASN A 8 26.05 13.79 -21.02
N ALA A 9 26.96 14.24 -20.17
CA ALA A 9 26.86 13.98 -18.74
C ALA A 9 25.57 14.66 -18.25
N PRO A 10 24.68 13.94 -17.54
CA PRO A 10 23.47 14.55 -16.99
C PRO A 10 23.88 15.71 -16.05
N PRO A 11 23.14 16.82 -16.06
CA PRO A 11 23.48 17.98 -15.25
C PRO A 11 23.48 17.58 -13.77
N ALA A 12 24.58 17.87 -13.07
CA ALA A 12 24.85 17.46 -11.69
C ALA A 12 23.73 17.82 -10.69
N GLY A 13 22.85 18.77 -11.02
CA GLY A 13 21.67 19.11 -10.22
C GLY A 13 20.61 18.00 -10.15
N LEU A 14 20.36 17.28 -11.25
CA LEU A 14 19.36 16.19 -11.29
C LEU A 14 19.80 15.00 -10.44
N ALA A 15 21.08 14.64 -10.49
CA ALA A 15 21.64 13.54 -9.70
C ALA A 15 21.66 13.83 -8.18
N ILE A 16 21.74 15.10 -7.78
CA ILE A 16 21.71 15.51 -6.37
C ILE A 16 20.28 15.51 -5.83
N GLU A 17 19.30 15.97 -6.62
CA GLU A 17 17.88 15.94 -6.26
C GLU A 17 17.35 14.51 -6.15
N GLU A 18 17.69 13.63 -7.09
CA GLU A 18 17.34 12.20 -7.04
C GLU A 18 17.95 11.52 -5.82
N LYS A 19 19.22 11.81 -5.51
CA LYS A 19 19.90 11.27 -4.34
C LYS A 19 19.28 11.74 -3.02
N ASN A 20 18.97 13.04 -2.91
CA ASN A 20 18.33 13.59 -1.71
C ASN A 20 16.91 13.03 -1.51
N SER A 21 16.16 12.83 -2.60
CA SER A 21 14.85 12.18 -2.60
C SER A 21 14.94 10.71 -2.15
N LEU A 22 15.94 9.98 -2.66
CA LEU A 22 16.19 8.59 -2.26
C LEU A 22 16.59 8.49 -0.77
N ASP A 23 17.47 9.37 -0.30
CA ASP A 23 17.89 9.42 1.11
C ASP A 23 16.72 9.76 2.04
N ALA A 24 15.81 10.65 1.62
CA ALA A 24 14.59 10.97 2.35
C ALA A 24 13.64 9.75 2.44
N ARG A 25 13.37 9.08 1.31
CA ARG A 25 12.54 7.86 1.26
C ARG A 25 13.13 6.72 2.10
N LEU A 26 14.45 6.55 2.08
CA LEU A 26 15.14 5.55 2.89
C LEU A 26 15.06 5.85 4.38
N LYS A 27 15.13 7.13 4.77
CA LYS A 27 14.98 7.55 6.16
C LYS A 27 13.56 7.31 6.67
N GLU A 28 12.56 7.66 5.85
CA GLU A 28 11.15 7.41 6.12
C GLU A 28 10.86 5.90 6.26
N PHE A 29 11.33 5.09 5.31
CA PHE A 29 11.21 3.63 5.38
C PHE A 29 11.82 3.05 6.66
N ARG A 30 13.00 3.54 7.08
CA ARG A 30 13.64 3.12 8.34
C ARG A 30 12.84 3.55 9.56
N SER A 31 12.24 4.74 9.56
CA SER A 31 11.38 5.22 10.66
C SER A 31 10.15 4.33 10.79
N LEU A 32 9.43 4.12 9.69
CA LEU A 32 8.25 3.27 9.66
C LEU A 32 8.58 1.83 10.08
N SER A 33 9.69 1.27 9.58
CA SER A 33 10.15 -0.07 9.96
C SER A 33 10.45 -0.17 11.46
N ALA A 34 11.06 0.85 12.05
CA ALA A 34 11.36 0.88 13.48
C ALA A 34 10.08 0.95 14.32
N GLU A 35 9.12 1.80 13.93
CA GLU A 35 7.84 1.91 14.63
C GLU A 35 7.03 0.60 14.53
N ILE A 36 7.03 -0.08 13.37
CA ILE A 36 6.33 -1.37 13.19
C ILE A 36 6.95 -2.44 14.08
N VAL A 37 8.28 -2.50 14.13
CA VAL A 37 9.01 -3.43 15.00
C VAL A 37 8.71 -3.16 16.47
N ASP A 38 8.68 -1.89 16.88
CA ASP A 38 8.36 -1.49 18.26
C ASP A 38 6.93 -1.88 18.66
N LEU A 39 5.96 -1.75 17.74
CA LEU A 39 4.59 -2.21 17.94
C LEU A 39 4.52 -3.72 18.21
N PHE A 40 5.19 -4.53 17.40
CA PHE A 40 5.23 -5.99 17.59
C PHE A 40 6.00 -6.39 18.85
N TYR A 41 7.08 -5.69 19.19
CA TYR A 41 7.81 -5.92 20.44
C TYR A 41 6.93 -5.60 21.66
N THR A 42 6.20 -4.50 21.62
CA THR A 42 5.26 -4.10 22.69
C THR A 42 4.19 -5.15 22.89
N GLN A 43 3.59 -5.67 21.81
CA GLN A 43 2.62 -6.76 21.88
C GLN A 43 3.23 -8.04 22.50
N THR A 44 4.48 -8.36 22.18
CA THR A 44 5.14 -9.60 22.63
C THR A 44 5.63 -9.53 24.07
N LEU A 45 6.10 -8.36 24.51
CA LEU A 45 6.79 -8.18 25.79
C LEU A 45 5.98 -7.39 26.83
N SER A 46 4.88 -6.74 26.43
CA SER A 46 4.05 -5.92 27.31
C SER A 46 2.56 -6.08 26.95
N PRO A 47 2.00 -7.30 27.10
CA PRO A 47 0.63 -7.62 26.70
C PRO A 47 -0.45 -6.81 27.43
N ASP A 48 -0.10 -6.15 28.54
CA ASP A 48 -1.00 -5.26 29.28
C ASP A 48 -1.21 -3.88 28.60
N THR A 49 -0.45 -3.57 27.53
CA THR A 49 -0.51 -2.27 26.83
C THR A 49 -1.34 -2.31 25.54
N ILE A 50 -1.27 -3.43 24.81
CA ILE A 50 -2.08 -3.73 23.63
C ILE A 50 -2.56 -5.17 23.82
N SER A 51 -3.83 -5.31 24.17
CA SER A 51 -4.37 -6.54 24.74
C SER A 51 -5.04 -7.43 23.70
N THR A 52 -5.43 -6.86 22.55
CA THR A 52 -6.20 -7.58 21.52
C THR A 52 -5.59 -7.46 20.12
N PRO A 53 -5.78 -8.47 19.24
CA PRO A 53 -5.38 -8.39 17.84
C PRO A 53 -5.99 -7.19 17.09
N ALA A 54 -7.20 -6.76 17.46
CA ALA A 54 -7.86 -5.61 16.86
C ALA A 54 -7.11 -4.30 17.15
N GLU A 55 -6.65 -4.09 18.38
CA GLU A 55 -5.86 -2.91 18.78
C GLU A 55 -4.51 -2.86 18.07
N VAL A 56 -3.90 -4.01 17.77
CA VAL A 56 -2.66 -4.08 16.96
C VAL A 56 -2.92 -3.65 15.53
N CYS A 57 -3.99 -4.17 14.90
CA CYS A 57 -4.39 -3.78 13.55
C CYS A 57 -4.71 -2.28 13.45
N GLU A 58 -5.35 -1.72 14.48
CA GLU A 58 -5.65 -0.30 14.57
C GLU A 58 -4.38 0.57 14.69
N ALA A 59 -3.47 0.21 15.59
CA ALA A 59 -2.20 0.92 15.76
C ALA A 59 -1.35 0.86 14.49
N PHE A 60 -1.25 -0.32 13.87
CA PHE A 60 -0.55 -0.52 12.61
C PHE A 60 -1.15 0.30 11.48
N SER A 61 -2.48 0.30 11.35
CA SER A 61 -3.17 1.06 10.31
C SER A 61 -3.03 2.56 10.52
N SER A 62 -3.13 3.05 11.77
CA SER A 62 -2.91 4.46 12.11
C SER A 62 -1.50 4.92 11.72
N MET A 63 -0.49 4.08 11.94
CA MET A 63 0.88 4.38 11.53
C MET A 63 1.01 4.48 10.00
N ILE A 64 0.51 3.49 9.26
CA ILE A 64 0.62 3.49 7.80
C ILE A 64 -0.17 4.65 7.18
N LEU A 65 -1.39 4.93 7.66
CA LEU A 65 -2.20 6.05 7.19
C LEU A 65 -1.44 7.38 7.30
N ARG A 66 -0.70 7.60 8.41
CA ARG A 66 0.06 8.82 8.66
C ARG A 66 1.33 8.93 7.82
N HIS A 67 2.05 7.84 7.63
CA HIS A 67 3.30 7.86 6.87
C HIS A 67 3.04 7.93 5.36
N TRP A 68 1.96 7.33 4.85
CA TRP A 68 1.69 7.24 3.42
C TRP A 68 0.57 8.16 2.93
N ASP A 69 0.06 9.04 3.79
CA ASP A 69 -1.03 9.99 3.50
C ASP A 69 -2.24 9.32 2.84
N LEU A 70 -2.58 8.12 3.33
CA LEU A 70 -3.66 7.32 2.79
C LEU A 70 -5.00 7.79 3.37
N CYS A 71 -6.03 7.79 2.53
CA CYS A 71 -7.40 8.11 2.97
C CYS A 71 -8.08 6.93 3.69
N CYS A 72 -7.68 5.69 3.42
CA CYS A 72 -8.18 4.50 4.10
C CYS A 72 -7.26 3.28 3.92
N ILE A 73 -7.37 2.33 4.83
CA ILE A 73 -6.78 1.00 4.79
C ILE A 73 -7.88 0.00 5.15
N VAL A 74 -7.96 -1.09 4.39
CA VAL A 74 -8.85 -2.22 4.68
C VAL A 74 -8.01 -3.48 4.73
N ILE A 75 -8.08 -4.21 5.84
CA ILE A 75 -7.34 -5.44 6.09
C ILE A 75 -8.27 -6.61 5.86
N TYR A 76 -7.82 -7.54 5.03
CA TYR A 76 -8.50 -8.81 4.78
C TYR A 76 -7.65 -9.95 5.32
N LEU A 77 -8.29 -10.91 5.97
CA LEU A 77 -7.66 -12.15 6.44
C LEU A 77 -8.36 -13.33 5.78
N ARG A 78 -7.60 -14.40 5.59
CA ARG A 78 -8.13 -15.64 5.05
C ARG A 78 -8.98 -16.39 6.07
N ASP A 79 -10.20 -16.76 5.67
CA ASP A 79 -11.11 -17.59 6.46
C ASP A 79 -10.80 -19.09 6.33
N GLU A 80 -11.57 -19.93 7.03
CA GLU A 80 -11.39 -21.39 7.04
C GLU A 80 -11.65 -22.03 5.66
N ASP A 81 -12.47 -21.41 4.82
CA ASP A 81 -12.77 -21.84 3.45
C ASP A 81 -11.67 -21.39 2.46
N GLY A 82 -10.72 -20.59 2.94
CA GLY A 82 -9.60 -20.11 2.17
C GLY A 82 -9.88 -18.82 1.40
N HIS A 83 -10.95 -18.11 1.72
CA HIS A 83 -11.33 -16.84 1.12
C HIS A 83 -10.94 -15.63 1.98
N LEU A 84 -10.58 -14.52 1.34
CA LEU A 84 -10.29 -13.25 1.99
C LEU A 84 -11.58 -12.60 2.50
N ARG A 85 -11.65 -12.34 3.81
CA ARG A 85 -12.75 -11.66 4.48
C ARG A 85 -12.25 -10.39 5.15
N GLU A 86 -13.07 -9.34 5.13
CA GLU A 86 -12.76 -8.09 5.84
C GLU A 86 -12.56 -8.40 7.32
N SER A 87 -11.40 -8.02 7.84
CA SER A 87 -11.05 -8.17 9.25
C SER A 87 -11.03 -6.84 9.97
N ALA A 88 -10.57 -5.77 9.32
CA ALA A 88 -10.50 -4.45 9.90
C ALA A 88 -10.55 -3.38 8.81
N ILE A 89 -11.07 -2.21 9.16
CA ILE A 89 -11.13 -1.05 8.28
C ILE A 89 -10.77 0.20 9.09
N HIS A 90 -9.88 1.00 8.53
CA HIS A 90 -9.47 2.26 9.10
C HIS A 90 -9.53 3.32 8.00
N SER A 91 -10.28 4.39 8.25
CA SER A 91 -10.46 5.47 7.29
C SER A 91 -10.21 6.81 7.96
N HIS A 92 -9.76 7.79 7.18
CA HIS A 92 -9.68 9.18 7.62
C HIS A 92 -11.08 9.66 8.00
N GLU A 93 -11.19 10.56 8.98
CA GLU A 93 -12.47 11.09 9.50
C GLU A 93 -13.40 11.75 8.46
N HIS A 94 -12.88 12.00 7.25
CA HIS A 94 -13.60 12.65 6.16
C HIS A 94 -13.87 11.69 4.99
N PHE A 95 -13.43 10.44 5.08
CA PHE A 95 -13.65 9.42 4.07
C PHE A 95 -14.78 8.48 4.47
N ASP A 96 -15.56 8.06 3.49
CA ASP A 96 -16.72 7.20 3.70
C ASP A 96 -16.27 5.74 3.80
N GLU A 97 -16.43 5.15 5.00
CA GLU A 97 -16.07 3.75 5.27
C GLU A 97 -16.78 2.77 4.33
N ALA A 98 -18.03 3.03 3.93
CA ALA A 98 -18.76 2.16 3.03
C ALA A 98 -18.12 2.13 1.62
N LYS A 99 -17.55 3.27 1.18
CA LYS A 99 -16.79 3.34 -0.07
C LYS A 99 -15.46 2.60 0.03
N ALA A 100 -14.76 2.76 1.15
CA ALA A 100 -13.51 2.03 1.43
C ALA A 100 -13.76 0.51 1.38
N ARG A 101 -14.82 0.02 2.04
CA ARG A 101 -15.23 -1.38 2.01
C ARG A 101 -15.52 -1.87 0.58
N ALA A 102 -16.31 -1.12 -0.18
CA ALA A 102 -16.69 -1.51 -1.54
C ALA A 102 -15.50 -1.59 -2.49
N VAL A 103 -14.50 -0.71 -2.34
CA VAL A 103 -13.26 -0.75 -3.14
C VAL A 103 -12.34 -1.86 -2.65
N GLY A 104 -12.15 -1.95 -1.32
CA GLY A 104 -11.33 -2.98 -0.68
C GLY A 104 -11.74 -4.39 -1.10
N GLU A 105 -13.04 -4.67 -1.21
CA GLU A 105 -13.54 -5.99 -1.61
C GLU A 105 -13.13 -6.36 -3.04
N GLN A 106 -13.12 -5.38 -3.96
CA GLN A 106 -12.69 -5.61 -5.34
C GLN A 106 -11.18 -5.89 -5.42
N PHE A 107 -10.39 -5.11 -4.68
CA PHE A 107 -8.94 -5.29 -4.60
C PHE A 107 -8.58 -6.63 -3.96
N ALA A 108 -9.21 -7.00 -2.84
CA ALA A 108 -9.02 -8.29 -2.17
C ALA A 108 -9.37 -9.46 -3.10
N SER A 109 -10.53 -9.40 -3.78
CA SER A 109 -10.94 -10.42 -4.76
C SER A 109 -9.98 -10.53 -5.95
N ALA A 110 -9.35 -9.43 -6.35
CA ALA A 110 -8.36 -9.44 -7.40
C ALA A 110 -7.04 -10.08 -6.93
N VAL A 111 -6.59 -9.77 -5.71
CA VAL A 111 -5.41 -10.38 -5.09
C VAL A 111 -5.60 -11.87 -4.83
N GLU A 112 -6.77 -12.30 -4.35
CA GLU A 112 -7.09 -13.72 -4.13
C GLU A 112 -6.94 -14.55 -5.42
N ARG A 113 -7.35 -13.97 -6.56
CA ARG A 113 -7.23 -14.64 -7.87
C ARG A 113 -5.81 -14.60 -8.44
N LYS A 114 -5.10 -13.49 -8.30
CA LYS A 114 -3.77 -13.28 -8.91
C LYS A 114 -2.63 -13.85 -8.04
N GLY A 115 -2.81 -13.88 -6.72
CA GLY A 115 -1.80 -14.26 -5.74
C GLY A 115 -0.62 -13.27 -5.65
N SER A 116 -0.72 -12.11 -6.29
CA SER A 116 0.33 -11.09 -6.34
C SER A 116 -0.25 -9.71 -6.08
N GLU A 117 0.64 -8.75 -5.86
CA GLU A 117 0.27 -7.36 -5.73
C GLU A 117 -0.52 -6.86 -6.95
N ILE A 118 -1.49 -5.99 -6.67
CA ILE A 118 -2.31 -5.30 -7.66
C ILE A 118 -2.36 -3.82 -7.28
N GLN A 119 -2.23 -2.99 -8.29
CA GLN A 119 -2.22 -1.56 -8.17
C GLN A 119 -3.09 -0.94 -9.27
N ALA A 120 -3.75 0.18 -8.98
CA ALA A 120 -4.51 0.92 -9.98
C ALA A 120 -4.48 2.41 -9.67
N TRP A 121 -4.34 3.23 -10.72
CA TRP A 121 -4.37 4.69 -10.69
C TRP A 121 -5.35 5.21 -11.75
N LEU A 122 -6.05 6.31 -11.44
CA LEU A 122 -6.89 7.00 -12.41
C LEU A 122 -6.06 7.76 -13.45
N ASP A 123 -4.94 8.36 -13.03
CA ASP A 123 -4.16 9.30 -13.86
C ASP A 123 -3.05 8.66 -14.69
N GLU A 124 -2.80 7.36 -14.54
CA GLU A 124 -1.82 6.67 -15.38
C GLU A 124 -2.40 6.37 -16.78
N ASN A 125 -2.16 7.31 -17.69
CA ASN A 125 -2.32 7.22 -19.15
C ASN A 125 -1.31 6.23 -19.80
N ASN A 126 -1.10 5.06 -19.20
CA ASN A 126 -0.31 4.04 -19.88
C ASN A 126 -1.24 3.24 -20.80
N ASP A 127 -1.16 3.58 -22.09
CA ASP A 127 -1.64 2.81 -23.25
C ASP A 127 -0.91 1.44 -23.40
N GLU A 128 -0.36 0.89 -22.33
CA GLU A 128 0.06 -0.52 -22.29
C GLU A 128 -1.16 -1.38 -21.95
N GLU A 129 -1.17 -2.66 -22.31
CA GLU A 129 -2.30 -3.57 -22.10
C GLU A 129 -2.63 -3.74 -20.61
N VAL A 130 -3.37 -2.78 -20.04
CA VAL A 130 -3.91 -2.85 -18.68
C VAL A 130 -4.82 -4.07 -18.62
N GLY A 131 -4.49 -5.00 -17.71
CA GLY A 131 -5.25 -6.23 -17.54
C GLY A 131 -6.72 -5.93 -17.18
N ASP A 132 -7.63 -6.81 -17.56
CA ASP A 132 -9.07 -6.60 -17.32
C ASP A 132 -9.42 -6.38 -15.84
N ALA A 133 -8.65 -6.99 -14.93
CA ALA A 133 -8.78 -6.77 -13.49
C ALA A 133 -8.44 -5.33 -13.07
N GLU A 134 -7.37 -4.74 -13.62
CA GLU A 134 -6.95 -3.38 -13.30
C GLU A 134 -7.93 -2.34 -13.89
N LYS A 135 -8.50 -2.61 -15.08
CA LYS A 135 -9.56 -1.78 -15.66
C LYS A 135 -10.82 -1.76 -14.77
N LEU A 136 -11.23 -2.92 -14.27
CA LEU A 136 -12.36 -3.01 -13.35
C LEU A 136 -12.10 -2.21 -12.07
N LEU A 137 -10.89 -2.31 -11.52
CA LEU A 137 -10.50 -1.58 -10.32
C LEU A 137 -10.45 -0.06 -10.54
N ARG A 138 -9.95 0.40 -11.70
CA ARG A 138 -10.00 1.83 -12.07
C ARG A 138 -11.43 2.35 -12.10
N GLY A 139 -12.37 1.62 -12.71
CA GLY A 139 -13.79 1.98 -12.68
C GLY A 139 -14.32 2.10 -11.25
N LYS A 140 -13.90 1.20 -10.35
CA LYS A 140 -14.32 1.26 -8.94
C LYS A 140 -13.72 2.45 -8.18
N LEU A 141 -12.47 2.80 -8.47
CA LEU A 141 -11.82 3.98 -7.91
C LEU A 141 -12.55 5.26 -8.34
N GLU A 142 -12.92 5.37 -9.63
CA GLU A 142 -13.66 6.51 -10.16
C GLU A 142 -15.05 6.65 -9.49
N GLU A 143 -15.81 5.56 -9.38
CA GLU A 143 -17.12 5.54 -8.69
C GLU A 143 -17.06 6.03 -7.24
N THR A 144 -15.94 5.77 -6.55
CA THR A 144 -15.77 6.08 -5.13
C THR A 144 -15.07 7.41 -4.88
N GLY A 145 -14.53 8.05 -5.92
CA GLY A 145 -13.75 9.28 -5.82
C GLY A 145 -12.35 9.07 -5.28
N LEU A 146 -11.83 7.85 -5.37
CA LEU A 146 -10.45 7.52 -5.02
C LEU A 146 -9.54 7.66 -6.24
N HIS A 147 -8.33 8.17 -6.02
CA HIS A 147 -7.39 8.42 -7.10
C HIS A 147 -6.51 7.20 -7.43
N ALA A 148 -6.20 6.41 -6.41
CA ALA A 148 -5.30 5.29 -6.50
C ALA A 148 -5.64 4.24 -5.44
N GLY A 149 -5.25 3.00 -5.70
CA GLY A 149 -5.35 1.90 -4.75
C GLY A 149 -4.26 0.87 -4.98
N VAL A 150 -3.77 0.31 -3.87
CA VAL A 150 -2.74 -0.74 -3.86
C VAL A 150 -3.22 -1.84 -2.91
N ALA A 151 -3.13 -3.10 -3.35
CA ALA A 151 -3.39 -4.26 -2.52
C ALA A 151 -2.20 -5.20 -2.53
N VAL A 152 -1.63 -5.39 -1.35
CA VAL A 152 -0.39 -6.15 -1.12
C VAL A 152 -0.74 -7.47 -0.44
N PRO A 153 -0.51 -8.64 -1.07
CA PRO A 153 -0.75 -9.92 -0.43
C PRO A 153 0.27 -10.20 0.67
N ILE A 154 -0.21 -10.65 1.82
CA ILE A 154 0.65 -11.13 2.91
C ILE A 154 0.78 -12.64 2.78
N HIS A 155 2.02 -13.12 2.73
CA HIS A 155 2.31 -14.55 2.63
C HIS A 155 3.01 -15.06 3.89
N ALA A 156 2.42 -16.04 4.55
CA ALA A 156 3.08 -16.81 5.60
C ALA A 156 3.51 -18.16 5.03
N ARG A 157 4.83 -18.42 5.00
CA ARG A 157 5.41 -19.67 4.46
C ARG A 157 4.99 -19.96 3.00
N GLY A 158 4.82 -18.91 2.19
CA GLY A 158 4.40 -19.02 0.80
C GLY A 158 2.89 -19.22 0.60
N ILE A 159 2.10 -19.17 1.67
CA ILE A 159 0.64 -19.27 1.62
C ILE A 159 0.05 -17.89 1.87
N LEU A 160 -0.86 -17.45 1.00
CA LEU A 160 -1.64 -16.23 1.21
C LEU A 160 -2.47 -16.39 2.50
N VAL A 161 -2.32 -15.41 3.40
CA VAL A 161 -3.00 -15.33 4.70
C VAL A 161 -3.78 -14.05 4.85
#